data_AF-A0A3D9L3L0-F1
#
_entry.id   AF-A0A3D9L3L0-F1
#
_cell.length_a   1.000
_cell.length_b   1.000
_cell.length_c   1.000
_cell.angle_alpha   90.00
_cell.angle_beta   90.00
_cell.angle_gamma   90.00
#
_symmetry.space_group_name_H-M   'P 1'
#
loop_
_entity.id
_entity.type
_entity.pdbx_description
1 polymer ?
#
loop_
_entity_poly.entity_id
_entity_poly.type
_entity_poly.pdbx_seq_one_letter_code
_entity_poly.pdbx_strand_id
1 'polypeptide(L)'
;MSRSIFKLTEFQINSTGVDGGHFYVIAEVEYQARSRKLVVYFKDKSDERKLHGLDEMIVEGNLIDDSNQYSLNLLNSILID
;
A
#
# COMPACT_ATOMS: atom_id res chain seq x y z
N MET A 1 -1.64 -9.19 -15.91
CA MET A 1 -1.93 -8.19 -14.87
C MET A 1 -0.75 -7.24 -14.84
N SER A 2 -0.98 -5.92 -14.93
CA SER A 2 0.12 -4.94 -14.86
C SER A 2 0.48 -4.67 -13.41
N ARG A 3 1.77 -4.72 -13.08
CA ARG A 3 2.26 -4.24 -11.79
C ARG A 3 2.40 -2.71 -11.85
N SER A 4 2.18 -2.05 -10.71
CA SER A 4 2.29 -0.61 -10.55
C SER A 4 3.19 -0.31 -9.36
N ILE A 5 3.95 0.78 -9.45
CA ILE A 5 4.90 1.24 -8.45
C ILE A 5 4.41 2.56 -7.87
N PHE A 6 4.45 2.69 -6.56
CA PHE A 6 4.14 3.93 -5.84
C PHE A 6 5.25 4.26 -4.85
N LYS A 7 5.68 5.52 -4.83
CA LYS A 7 6.50 6.09 -3.76
C LYS A 7 5.59 6.77 -2.75
N LEU A 8 5.68 6.36 -1.49
CA LEU A 8 4.84 6.85 -0.39
C LEU A 8 5.73 7.54 0.65
N THR A 9 5.48 8.82 0.89
CA THR A 9 6.17 9.63 1.92
C THR A 9 5.24 9.99 3.09
N GLU A 10 3.93 9.92 2.87
CA GLU A 10 2.92 10.13 3.92
C GLU A 10 1.95 8.95 3.90
N PHE A 11 2.01 8.14 4.96
CA PHE A 11 1.22 6.92 5.03
C PHE A 11 0.91 6.51 6.47
N GLN A 12 -0.14 5.73 6.62
CA GLN A 12 -0.58 5.15 7.89
C GLN A 12 -0.47 3.63 7.80
N ILE A 13 0.15 3.02 8.81
CA ILE A 13 0.22 1.58 8.96
C ILE A 13 -0.93 1.13 9.86
N ASN A 14 -1.77 0.24 9.36
CA ASN A 14 -2.90 -0.32 10.08
C ASN A 14 -2.76 -1.85 10.18
N SER A 15 -3.47 -2.48 11.12
CA SER A 15 -3.56 -3.93 11.24
C SER A 15 -5.01 -4.42 11.22
N THR A 16 -5.21 -5.66 10.77
CA THR A 16 -6.54 -6.29 10.71
C THR A 16 -6.96 -7.02 11.99
N GLY A 17 -6.14 -7.02 13.06
CA GLY A 17 -6.47 -7.73 14.31
C GLY A 17 -5.63 -7.34 15.52
N VAL A 18 -6.13 -7.74 16.70
CA VAL A 18 -5.43 -7.67 18.00
C VAL A 18 -4.45 -8.85 18.04
N ASP A 19 -3.17 -8.62 18.38
CA ASP A 19 -2.09 -9.62 18.48
C ASP A 19 -1.64 -10.33 17.18
N GLY A 20 -1.19 -9.57 16.17
CA GLY A 20 -0.35 -10.12 15.08
C GLY A 20 -1.09 -10.50 13.78
N GLY A 21 -2.22 -9.83 13.53
CA GLY A 21 -2.89 -9.80 12.22
C GLY A 21 -2.01 -9.22 11.10
N HIS A 22 -2.58 -9.12 9.90
CA HIS A 22 -1.85 -8.56 8.76
C HIS A 22 -1.78 -7.04 8.84
N PHE A 23 -0.60 -6.49 8.61
CA PHE A 23 -0.43 -5.06 8.41
C PHE A 23 -0.72 -4.67 6.95
N TYR A 24 -1.29 -3.49 6.80
CA TYR A 24 -1.55 -2.86 5.52
C TYR A 24 -1.29 -1.36 5.63
N VAL A 25 -1.03 -0.73 4.50
CA VAL A 25 -0.71 0.69 4.45
C VAL A 25 -1.82 1.46 3.75
N ILE A 26 -2.17 2.61 4.30
CA ILE A 26 -3.05 3.59 3.67
C ILE A 26 -2.23 4.83 3.35
N ALA A 27 -2.32 5.33 2.13
CA ALA A 27 -1.69 6.59 1.72
C ALA A 27 -2.63 7.38 0.81
N GLU A 28 -2.42 8.69 0.71
CA GLU A 28 -2.97 9.50 -0.38
C GLU A 28 -1.92 9.62 -1.49
N VAL A 29 -2.33 9.34 -2.73
CA VAL A 29 -1.46 9.41 -3.90
C VAL A 29 -2.16 10.16 -5.02
N GLU A 30 -1.37 10.83 -5.86
CA GLU A 30 -1.88 11.37 -7.11
C GLU A 30 -1.94 10.26 -8.16
N TYR A 31 -3.14 9.96 -8.65
CA TYR A 31 -3.36 8.96 -9.69
C TYR A 31 -4.37 9.49 -10.70
N GLN A 32 -3.97 9.51 -11.98
CA GLN A 32 -4.77 10.09 -13.07
C GLN A 32 -5.23 11.54 -12.78
N ALA A 33 -4.30 12.37 -12.30
CA ALA A 33 -4.52 13.79 -11.95
C ALA A 33 -5.57 14.02 -10.86
N ARG A 34 -5.76 13.04 -9.96
CA ARG A 34 -6.66 13.14 -8.80
C ARG A 34 -5.96 12.60 -7.56
N SER A 35 -6.15 13.25 -6.42
CA SER A 35 -5.81 12.64 -5.13
C SER A 35 -6.76 11.47 -4.88
N ARG A 36 -6.17 10.29 -4.62
CA ARG A 36 -6.89 9.05 -4.36
C ARG A 36 -6.27 8.37 -3.15
N LYS A 37 -7.13 7.78 -2.32
CA LYS A 37 -6.72 6.88 -1.27
C LYS A 37 -6.20 5.59 -1.89
N LEU A 38 -4.98 5.19 -1.54
CA LEU A 38 -4.35 3.92 -1.87
C LEU A 38 -4.32 3.04 -0.62
N VAL A 39 -4.72 1.78 -0.77
CA VAL A 39 -4.60 0.75 0.25
C VAL A 39 -3.66 -0.34 -0.26
N VAL A 40 -2.57 -0.57 0.46
CA VAL A 40 -1.51 -1.51 0.08
C VAL A 40 -1.60 -2.75 0.95
N TYR A 41 -1.80 -3.90 0.30
CA TYR A 41 -1.81 -5.21 0.93
C TYR A 41 -0.53 -5.96 0.53
N PHE A 42 0.26 -6.32 1.54
CA PHE A 42 1.54 -6.98 1.35
C PHE A 42 1.35 -8.46 1.06
N LYS A 43 2.26 -9.00 0.23
CA LYS A 43 2.26 -10.42 -0.11
C LYS A 43 2.68 -11.29 1.07
N ASP A 44 3.68 -10.83 1.83
CA ASP A 44 4.36 -11.62 2.85
C ASP A 44 4.55 -10.83 4.16
N LYS A 45 4.42 -11.53 5.31
CA LYS A 45 4.61 -10.94 6.65
C LYS A 45 6.01 -10.38 6.89
N SER A 46 7.00 -10.76 6.09
CA SER A 46 8.37 -10.23 6.19
C SER A 46 8.43 -8.76 5.81
N ASP A 47 7.65 -8.32 4.82
CA ASP A 47 7.61 -6.93 4.40
C ASP A 47 6.76 -6.09 5.35
N GLU A 48 5.69 -6.67 5.90
CA GLU A 48 4.90 -6.04 6.97
C GLU A 48 5.77 -5.62 8.18
N ARG A 49 6.74 -6.44 8.56
CA ARG A 49 7.66 -6.16 9.67
C ARG A 49 8.62 -5.01 9.41
N LYS A 50 8.91 -4.70 8.14
CA LYS A 50 9.82 -3.62 7.75
C LYS A 50 9.14 -2.25 7.71
N LEU A 51 7.81 -2.20 7.84
CA LEU A 51 7.05 -0.95 7.76
C LEU A 51 7.34 -0.01 8.92
N HIS A 52 7.64 -0.54 10.10
CA HIS A 52 7.88 0.27 11.29
C HIS A 52 9.23 0.99 11.22
N GLY A 53 9.19 2.32 11.25
CA GLY A 53 10.38 3.17 11.26
C GLY A 53 10.85 3.65 9.88
N LEU A 54 10.06 3.44 8.84
CA LEU A 54 10.29 4.03 7.52
C LEU A 54 9.65 5.43 7.45
N ASP A 55 10.42 6.41 6.98
CA ASP A 55 9.90 7.76 6.64
C ASP A 55 9.37 7.81 5.20
N GLU A 56 9.88 6.93 4.33
CA GLU A 56 9.40 6.73 2.97
C GLU A 56 9.47 5.25 2.59
N MET A 57 8.63 4.84 1.64
CA MET A 57 8.71 3.52 1.04
C MET A 57 8.39 3.57 -0.46
N ILE A 58 8.98 2.65 -1.21
CA ILE A 58 8.56 2.37 -2.58
C ILE A 58 7.93 0.97 -2.59
N VAL A 59 6.72 0.87 -3.12
CA VAL A 59 5.94 -0.36 -3.13
C VAL A 59 5.54 -0.73 -4.56
N GLU A 60 5.70 -2.01 -4.90
CA GLU A 60 5.27 -2.56 -6.17
C GLU A 60 4.21 -3.65 -5.96
N GLY A 61 3.07 -3.53 -6.63
CA GLY A 61 2.02 -4.55 -6.56
C GLY A 61 1.05 -4.51 -7.74
N ASN A 62 0.00 -5.32 -7.64
CA ASN A 62 -1.07 -5.38 -8.62
C ASN A 62 -2.12 -4.32 -8.29
N LEU A 63 -2.21 -3.28 -9.13
CA LEU A 63 -3.18 -2.21 -8.92
C LEU A 63 -4.57 -2.64 -9.39
N ILE A 64 -5.55 -2.49 -8.51
CA ILE A 64 -6.97 -2.64 -8.79
C ILE A 64 -7.64 -1.27 -8.55
N ASP A 65 -8.30 -0.77 -9.59
CA ASP A 65 -9.13 0.43 -9.57
C ASP A 65 -10.57 0.04 -9.91
N ASP A 66 -11.37 -0.25 -8.88
CA ASP A 66 -12.75 -0.71 -9.03
C ASP A 66 -13.74 0.42 -9.35
N SER A 67 -13.27 1.67 -9.50
CA SER A 67 -13.97 2.88 -9.96
C SER A 67 -13.42 4.10 -9.21
N ASN A 68 -13.55 5.28 -9.81
CA ASN A 68 -13.13 6.56 -9.26
C ASN A 68 -13.73 6.94 -7.90
N GLN A 69 -14.77 6.26 -7.45
CA GLN A 69 -15.42 6.49 -6.15
C GLN A 69 -14.80 5.69 -5.00
N TYR A 70 -13.97 4.68 -5.31
CA TYR A 70 -13.36 3.80 -4.33
C TYR A 70 -11.87 4.08 -4.16
N SER A 71 -11.28 3.54 -3.09
CA SER A 71 -9.83 3.52 -2.93
C SER A 71 -9.19 2.65 -4.00
N LEU A 72 -7.98 3.02 -4.41
CA LEU A 72 -7.10 2.16 -5.15
C LEU A 72 -6.61 1.04 -4.23
N ASN A 73 -6.60 -0.20 -4.70
CA ASN A 73 -6.06 -1.32 -3.93
C ASN A 73 -4.80 -1.86 -4.63
N LEU A 74 -3.68 -1.88 -3.93
CA LEU A 74 -2.43 -2.47 -4.40
C LEU A 74 -2.24 -3.83 -3.73
N LEU A 75 -2.51 -4.90 -4.46
CA LEU A 75 -2.47 -6.27 -3.95
C LEU A 75 -1.13 -6.95 -4.23
N ASN A 76 -0.81 -7.99 -3.44
CA ASN A 76 0.42 -8.77 -3.55
C ASN A 76 1.67 -7.88 -3.59
N SER A 77 1.67 -6.84 -2.77
CA SER A 77 2.68 -5.80 -2.79
C SER A 77 3.94 -6.26 -2.10
N ILE A 78 5.08 -5.80 -2.61
CA ILE A 78 6.40 -5.96 -1.99
C ILE A 78 7.02 -4.58 -1.81
N LEU A 79 7.87 -4.45 -0.78
CA LEU A 79 8.75 -3.29 -0.64
C LEU A 79 9.92 -3.45 -1.62
N ILE A 80 10.17 -2.43 -2.41
CA ILE A 80 11.34 -2.32 -3.27
C ILE A 80 12.16 -1.13 -2.78
N ASP A 81 13.46 -1.36 -2.54
CA ASP A 81 14.42 -0.37 -2.05
C ASP A 81 14.89 0.53 -3.22
#